data_AF-A0A3S4E7S1-F1
#
_entry.id   AF-A0A3S4E7S1-F1
#
_cell.length_a   1.000
_cell.length_b   1.000
_cell.length_c   1.000
_cell.angle_alpha   90.00
_cell.angle_beta   90.00
_cell.angle_gamma   90.00
#
_symmetry.space_group_name_H-M   'P 1'
#
loop_
_entity.id
_entity.type
_entity.pdbx_description
1 polymer ?
#
loop_
_entity_poly.entity_id
_entity_poly.type
_entity_poly.pdbx_seq_one_letter_code
_entity_poly.pdbx_strand_id
1 'polypeptide(L)'
;MMNFFAFFFGIIYFCILGLWKKGLVLFVGMCVVNVIIGMVEYSTGNDLDGLVRGVNIAYAVMCAMTANYAYYLKETKGIQGWNPFEGFSKSSAANIAQR
;
A
#
# COMPACT_ATOMS: atom_id res chain seq x y z
N MET A 1 -0.78 4.39 13.67
CA MET A 1 -1.89 3.58 14.19
C MET A 1 -2.37 2.64 13.09
N MET A 2 -2.47 1.33 13.35
CA MET A 2 -2.85 0.33 12.35
C MET A 2 -4.34 0.32 12.09
N ASN A 3 -4.75 0.30 10.81
CA ASN A 3 -6.14 0.14 10.42
C ASN A 3 -6.49 -1.34 10.21
N PHE A 4 -7.31 -1.89 11.10
CA PHE A 4 -7.70 -3.31 11.09
C PHE A 4 -8.41 -3.70 9.79
N PHE A 5 -9.32 -2.87 9.27
CA PHE A 5 -10.05 -3.19 8.04
C PHE A 5 -9.15 -3.16 6.81
N ALA A 6 -8.26 -2.17 6.72
CA ALA A 6 -7.31 -2.09 5.61
C ALA A 6 -6.35 -3.29 5.55
N PHE A 7 -6.05 -3.93 6.70
CA PHE A 7 -5.22 -5.13 6.74
C PHE A 7 -5.85 -6.30 5.98
N PHE A 8 -7.14 -6.56 6.21
CA PHE A 8 -7.85 -7.70 5.59
C PHE A 8 -8.40 -7.38 4.20
N PHE A 9 -8.84 -6.14 3.98
CA PHE A 9 -9.60 -5.77 2.78
C PHE A 9 -8.79 -4.97 1.75
N GLY A 10 -7.53 -4.63 2.04
CA GLY A 10 -6.58 -4.03 1.09
C GLY A 10 -7.19 -2.93 0.23
N ILE A 11 -7.09 -3.07 -1.10
CA ILE A 11 -7.62 -2.10 -2.08
C ILE A 11 -9.13 -1.83 -1.95
N ILE A 12 -9.94 -2.83 -1.59
CA ILE A 12 -11.40 -2.68 -1.48
C ILE A 12 -11.72 -1.62 -0.42
N TYR A 13 -11.03 -1.67 0.71
CA TYR A 13 -11.20 -0.69 1.77
C TYR A 13 -10.73 0.72 1.35
N PHE A 14 -9.63 0.82 0.59
CA PHE A 14 -9.20 2.10 0.03
C PHE A 14 -10.25 2.69 -0.92
N CYS A 15 -10.92 1.87 -1.73
CA CYS A 15 -12.02 2.32 -2.58
C CYS A 15 -13.22 2.83 -1.78
N ILE A 16 -13.61 2.14 -0.71
CA ILE A 16 -14.69 2.58 0.20
C ILE A 16 -14.39 3.96 0.80
N LEU A 17 -13.15 4.20 1.21
CA LEU A 17 -12.72 5.49 1.74
C LEU A 17 -12.51 6.58 0.66
N GLY A 18 -12.69 6.24 -0.62
CA GLY A 18 -12.41 7.13 -1.75
C GLY A 18 -10.92 7.39 -1.99
N LEU A 19 -10.03 6.56 -1.44
CA LEU A 19 -8.57 6.59 -1.57
C LEU A 19 -8.07 5.71 -2.74
N TRP A 20 -8.90 5.52 -3.76
CA TRP A 20 -8.73 4.53 -4.82
C TRP A 20 -7.39 4.64 -5.55
N LYS A 21 -6.84 5.85 -5.75
CA LYS A 21 -5.54 6.05 -6.41
C LYS A 21 -4.39 5.39 -5.65
N LYS A 22 -4.28 5.66 -4.35
CA LYS A 22 -3.23 5.08 -3.48
C LYS A 22 -3.44 3.58 -3.32
N GLY A 23 -4.69 3.14 -3.17
CA GLY A 23 -5.05 1.72 -3.12
C GLY A 23 -4.63 0.97 -4.39
N LEU A 24 -4.85 1.57 -5.56
CA LEU A 24 -4.46 1.00 -6.86
C LEU A 24 -2.94 0.89 -6.99
N VAL A 25 -2.17 1.91 -6.58
CA VAL A 25 -0.70 1.85 -6.62
C VAL A 25 -0.15 0.72 -5.74
N LEU A 26 -0.67 0.59 -4.51
CA LEU A 26 -0.25 -0.49 -3.62
C LEU A 26 -0.62 -1.87 -4.19
N PHE A 27 -1.83 -2.02 -4.73
CA PHE A 27 -2.29 -3.29 -5.31
C PHE A 27 -1.50 -3.68 -6.55
N VAL A 28 -1.35 -2.77 -7.52
CA VAL A 28 -0.59 -3.05 -8.74
C VAL A 28 0.88 -3.34 -8.41
N GLY A 29 1.47 -2.58 -7.49
CA GLY A 29 2.83 -2.86 -6.99
C GLY A 29 2.95 -4.27 -6.44
N MET A 30 1.96 -4.72 -5.65
CA MET A 30 1.93 -6.07 -5.12
C MET A 30 1.74 -7.15 -6.20
N CYS A 31 0.89 -6.92 -7.20
CA CYS A 31 0.75 -7.82 -8.35
C CYS A 31 2.08 -7.99 -9.08
N VAL A 32 2.80 -6.90 -9.33
CA VAL A 32 4.12 -6.93 -9.99
C VAL A 32 5.11 -7.75 -9.17
N VAL A 33 5.16 -7.55 -7.85
CA VAL A 33 6.06 -8.32 -6.96
C VAL A 33 5.74 -9.82 -7.01
N ASN A 34 4.47 -10.22 -6.93
CA ASN A 34 4.10 -11.64 -7.03
C ASN A 34 4.45 -12.24 -8.39
N VAL A 35 4.25 -11.50 -9.48
CA VAL A 35 4.62 -11.94 -10.84
C VAL A 35 6.12 -12.18 -10.92
N ILE A 36 6.94 -11.28 -10.37
CA ILE A 36 8.40 -11.45 -10.32
C ILE A 36 8.77 -12.70 -9.52
N ILE A 37 8.18 -12.90 -8.34
CA ILE A 37 8.43 -14.11 -7.53
C ILE A 37 8.08 -15.37 -8.32
N GLY A 38 6.92 -15.41 -8.98
CA GLY A 38 6.51 -16.56 -9.80
C GLY A 38 7.45 -16.83 -10.99
N MET A 39 8.02 -15.80 -11.62
CA MET A 39 9.04 -15.98 -12.66
C MET A 39 10.34 -16.56 -12.10
N VAL A 40 10.76 -16.14 -10.90
CA VAL A 40 11.95 -16.68 -10.23
C VAL A 40 11.71 -18.14 -9.82
N GLU A 41 10.53 -18.44 -9.29
CA GLU A 41 10.11 -19.80 -8.92
C GLU A 41 10.16 -20.72 -10.14
N TYR A 42 9.52 -20.33 -11.25
CA TYR A 42 9.51 -21.08 -12.51
C TYR A 42 10.91 -21.31 -13.09
N SER A 43 11.78 -20.30 -13.04
CA SER A 43 13.14 -20.40 -13.62
C SER A 43 14.12 -21.21 -12.78
N THR A 44 13.95 -21.23 -11.46
CA THR A 44 14.87 -21.92 -10.54
C THR A 44 14.36 -23.29 -10.09
N GLY A 45 13.06 -23.56 -10.21
CA GLY A 45 12.42 -24.79 -9.70
C GLY A 45 12.38 -24.89 -8.18
N ASN A 46 12.74 -23.82 -7.46
CA ASN A 46 12.65 -23.75 -6.00
C ASN A 46 11.21 -23.48 -5.56
N ASP A 47 10.81 -23.97 -4.39
CA ASP A 47 9.55 -23.58 -3.75
C ASP A 47 9.72 -22.24 -3.01
N LEU A 48 8.96 -21.22 -3.42
CA LEU A 48 8.98 -19.87 -2.85
C LEU A 48 7.68 -19.51 -2.13
N ASP A 49 6.81 -20.48 -1.81
CA ASP A 49 5.51 -20.22 -1.16
C ASP A 49 5.67 -19.46 0.18
N GLY A 50 6.69 -19.79 0.97
CA GLY A 50 7.01 -19.07 2.20
C GLY A 50 7.29 -17.58 1.97
N LEU A 51 7.99 -17.24 0.89
CA LEU A 51 8.29 -15.86 0.50
C LEU A 51 7.00 -15.17 0.02
N VAL A 52 6.21 -15.82 -0.82
CA VAL A 52 4.91 -15.30 -1.31
C VAL A 52 4.00 -14.94 -0.13
N ARG A 53 3.86 -15.82 0.86
CA ARG A 53 3.07 -15.55 2.08
C ARG A 53 3.63 -14.35 2.86
N GLY A 54 4.94 -14.31 3.07
CA GLY A 54 5.60 -13.21 3.78
C GLY A 54 5.37 -11.85 3.10
N VAL A 55 5.50 -11.78 1.78
CA VAL A 55 5.27 -10.54 1.01
C VAL A 55 3.79 -10.15 1.05
N ASN A 56 2.86 -11.10 0.96
CA ASN A 56 1.41 -10.80 1.05
C ASN A 56 1.02 -10.26 2.44
N ILE A 57 1.62 -10.78 3.51
CA ILE A 57 1.45 -10.24 4.86
C ILE A 57 2.05 -8.83 4.94
N ALA A 58 3.24 -8.61 4.38
CA ALA A 58 3.86 -7.28 4.35
C ALA A 58 2.99 -6.26 3.61
N TYR A 59 2.36 -6.65 2.50
CA TYR A 59 1.38 -5.84 1.77
C TYR A 59 0.16 -5.48 2.63
N ALA A 60 -0.41 -6.44 3.36
CA ALA A 60 -1.52 -6.22 4.27
C ALA A 60 -1.16 -5.22 5.38
N VAL A 61 0.02 -5.38 5.99
CA VAL A 61 0.55 -4.44 6.99
C VAL A 61 0.72 -3.04 6.38
N MET A 62 1.29 -2.96 5.19
CA MET A 62 1.50 -1.68 4.49
C MET A 62 0.18 -0.94 4.23
N CYS A 63 -0.85 -1.65 3.75
CA CYS A 63 -2.19 -1.10 3.58
C CYS A 63 -2.73 -0.54 4.91
N ALA A 64 -2.58 -1.29 6.00
CA ALA A 64 -3.05 -0.91 7.31
C ALA A 64 -2.29 0.25 7.97
N MET A 65 -1.00 0.41 7.67
CA MET A 65 -0.20 1.58 8.10
C MET A 65 -0.59 2.84 7.31
N THR A 66 -0.86 2.69 6.01
CA THR A 66 -1.12 3.82 5.11
C THR A 66 -2.55 4.36 5.21
N ALA A 67 -3.56 3.49 5.39
CA ALA A 67 -4.97 3.88 5.25
C ALA A 67 -5.38 5.07 6.15
N ASN A 68 -5.04 5.02 7.43
CA ASN A 68 -5.42 6.07 8.39
C ASN A 68 -4.79 7.42 8.03
N TYR A 69 -3.52 7.43 7.65
CA TYR A 69 -2.82 8.67 7.32
C TYR A 69 -3.30 9.25 5.98
N ALA A 70 -3.49 8.39 4.98
CA ALA A 70 -4.05 8.79 3.69
C ALA A 70 -5.48 9.35 3.83
N TYR A 71 -6.29 8.77 4.71
CA TYR A 71 -7.62 9.28 5.04
C TYR A 71 -7.56 10.65 5.72
N TYR A 72 -6.66 10.81 6.70
CA TYR A 72 -6.44 12.10 7.36
C TYR A 72 -6.05 13.21 6.36
N LEU A 73 -5.10 12.93 5.46
CA LEU A 73 -4.68 13.89 4.44
C LEU A 73 -5.82 14.27 3.48
N LYS A 74 -6.69 13.31 3.15
CA LYS A 74 -7.89 13.55 2.35
C LYS A 74 -8.82 14.53 3.03
N GLU A 75 -9.18 14.25 4.28
CA GLU A 75 -10.25 14.96 4.97
C GLU A 75 -9.82 16.34 5.44
N THR A 76 -8.57 16.49 5.88
CA THR A 76 -8.09 17.74 6.47
C THR A 76 -7.45 18.69 5.45
N LYS A 77 -6.80 18.13 4.41
CA LYS A 77 -6.04 18.90 3.43
C LYS A 77 -6.55 18.77 2.00
N GLY A 78 -7.55 17.92 1.74
CA GLY A 78 -8.02 17.65 0.39
C GLY A 78 -6.99 16.93 -0.50
N ILE A 79 -5.90 16.40 0.07
CA ILE A 79 -4.81 15.83 -0.71
C ILE A 79 -5.17 14.40 -1.13
N GLN A 80 -5.28 14.19 -2.44
CA GLN A 80 -5.62 12.91 -3.08
C GLN A 80 -4.66 12.57 -4.23
N GLY A 81 -3.37 12.44 -3.89
CA GLY A 81 -2.32 12.04 -4.82
C GLY A 81 -2.21 10.53 -5.04
N TRP A 82 -1.33 10.16 -5.97
CA TRP A 82 -1.04 8.76 -6.31
C TRP A 82 -0.03 8.10 -5.39
N ASN A 83 0.81 8.88 -4.70
CA ASN A 83 1.85 8.33 -3.83
C ASN A 83 1.24 7.86 -2.49
N PRO A 84 1.21 6.56 -2.16
CA PRO A 84 0.67 6.06 -0.90
C PRO A 84 1.51 6.47 0.33
N PHE A 85 2.77 6.87 0.15
CA PHE A 85 3.71 7.23 1.21
C PHE A 85 3.92 8.74 1.34
N GLU A 86 2.98 9.54 0.85
CA GLU A 86 2.94 10.99 1.16
C GLU A 86 3.07 11.19 2.66
N GLY A 87 3.90 12.14 3.08
CA GLY A 87 4.12 12.53 4.48
C GLY A 87 5.02 11.60 5.30
N PHE A 88 5.49 10.47 4.75
CA PHE A 88 6.35 9.54 5.50
C PHE A 88 7.81 10.01 5.58
N SER A 89 8.25 10.86 4.65
CA SER A 89 9.58 11.50 4.66
C SER A 89 9.49 12.94 5.14
N LYS A 90 10.55 13.45 5.80
CA LYS A 90 10.66 14.85 6.25
C LYS A 90 10.36 15.85 5.13
N SER A 91 10.90 15.62 3.94
CA SER A 91 10.67 16.48 2.78
C SER A 91 9.21 16.44 2.31
N SER A 92 8.60 15.25 2.25
CA SER A 92 7.20 15.13 1.87
C SER A 92 6.27 15.77 2.91
N ALA A 93 6.56 15.60 4.20
CA ALA A 93 5.80 16.22 5.28
C ALA A 93 5.89 17.75 5.24
N ALA A 94 7.09 18.31 4.99
CA ALA A 94 7.29 19.76 4.84
C ALA A 94 6.47 20.32 3.66
N ASN A 95 6.51 19.66 2.51
CA ASN A 95 5.71 20.05 1.34
C ASN A 95 4.20 19.99 1.61
N ILE A 96 3.75 19.00 2.37
CA ILE A 96 2.35 18.88 2.77
C ILE A 96 1.97 19.98 3.77
N ALA A 97 2.87 20.39 4.67
CA ALA A 97 2.61 21.46 5.63
C ALA A 97 2.44 22.83 4.98
N GLN A 98 3.09 23.06 3.84
CA GLN A 98 2.99 24.28 3.04
C GLN A 98 1.75 24.33 2.13
N ARG A 99 1.01 23.22 2.02
CA ARG A 99 -0.25 23.09 1.28
C ARG A 99 -1.45 23.10 2.22
#